data_AF-A0A1R4GF98-F1
#
_entry.id   AF-A0A1R4GF98-F1
#
_cell.length_a   1.000
_cell.length_b   1.000
_cell.length_c   1.000
_cell.angle_alpha   90.00
_cell.angle_beta   90.00
_cell.angle_gamma   90.00
#
_symmetry.space_group_name_H-M   'P 1'
#
loop_
_entity.id
_entity.type
_entity.pdbx_description
1 polymer ?
#
loop_
_entity_poly.entity_id
_entity_poly.type
_entity_poly.pdbx_seq_one_letter_code
_entity_poly.pdbx_strand_id
1 'polypeptide(L)'
;MANVLEEESAATASLVHGDFGLHNIMWSEGKLSGIVDLDNACVADPALDLAPLIGQFGSNRVADIANRETVARAKIYRASLSLQVAAAAELVSDWKLKEFALCNFLERLDAGTLYGPCQK
;
A
#
# COMPACT_ATOMS: atom_id res chain seq x y z
N MET A 1 11.91 11.35 -9.06
CA MET A 1 11.15 10.17 -8.60
C MET A 1 11.92 9.58 -7.44
N ALA A 2 11.31 9.42 -6.26
CA ALA A 2 11.97 8.70 -5.17
C ALA A 2 12.11 7.22 -5.57
N ASN A 3 13.29 6.65 -5.39
CA ASN A 3 13.57 5.26 -5.72
C ASN A 3 13.08 4.37 -4.57
N VAL A 4 12.02 3.60 -4.80
CA VAL A 4 11.42 2.69 -3.80
C VAL A 4 12.50 1.79 -3.16
N LEU A 5 13.44 1.30 -3.96
CA LEU A 5 14.50 0.38 -3.52
C LEU A 5 15.52 1.04 -2.59
N GLU A 6 15.82 2.33 -2.78
CA GLU A 6 16.74 3.07 -1.91
C GLU A 6 16.09 3.36 -0.55
N GLU A 7 14.81 3.69 -0.55
CA GLU A 7 14.04 3.95 0.68
C GLU A 7 13.83 2.65 1.48
N GLU A 8 13.60 1.54 0.79
CA GLU A 8 13.51 0.19 1.36
C GLU A 8 14.80 -0.22 2.06
N SER A 9 15.97 0.05 1.47
CA SER A 9 17.24 -0.42 2.03
C SER A 9 17.56 0.20 3.39
N ALA A 10 16.94 1.34 3.72
CA ALA A 10 17.08 2.01 5.00
C ALA A 10 16.14 1.45 6.09
N ALA A 11 15.20 0.57 5.75
CA ALA A 11 14.22 0.02 6.67
C ALA A 11 14.76 -1.21 7.43
N THR A 12 14.45 -1.30 8.72
CA THR A 12 14.54 -2.58 9.44
C THR A 12 13.36 -3.45 9.01
N ALA A 13 13.64 -4.56 8.34
CA ALA A 13 12.61 -5.46 7.86
C ALA A 13 11.87 -6.16 9.02
N SER A 14 10.56 -6.35 8.86
CA SER A 14 9.69 -7.09 9.78
C SER A 14 8.71 -7.95 9.00
N LEU A 15 7.98 -8.82 9.70
CA LEU A 15 6.84 -9.51 9.09
C LEU A 15 5.79 -8.47 8.68
N VAL A 16 5.38 -8.52 7.42
CA VAL A 16 4.28 -7.74 6.83
C VAL A 16 3.24 -8.67 6.26
N HIS A 17 2.00 -8.20 6.15
CA HIS A 17 0.90 -8.90 5.51
C HIS A 17 1.05 -8.93 3.98
N GLY A 18 1.59 -7.86 3.38
CA GLY A 18 1.80 -7.79 1.93
C GLY A 18 0.58 -7.32 1.13
N ASP A 19 -0.62 -7.39 1.71
CA ASP A 19 -1.88 -6.86 1.17
C ASP A 19 -2.79 -6.37 2.30
N PHE A 20 -2.31 -5.42 3.10
CA PHE A 20 -3.02 -4.92 4.28
C PHE A 20 -4.14 -3.91 3.95
N GLY A 21 -4.96 -4.21 2.94
CA GLY A 21 -6.15 -3.47 2.59
C GLY A 21 -7.31 -3.71 3.57
N LEU A 22 -8.24 -2.74 3.69
CA LEU A 22 -9.39 -2.87 4.59
C LEU A 22 -10.27 -4.11 4.31
N HIS A 23 -10.23 -4.65 3.10
CA HIS A 23 -10.99 -5.83 2.73
C HIS A 23 -10.46 -7.11 3.41
N ASN A 24 -9.23 -7.08 3.94
CA ASN A 24 -8.61 -8.17 4.70
C ASN A 24 -8.72 -8.00 6.23
N ILE A 25 -9.41 -6.94 6.69
CA ILE A 25 -9.57 -6.60 8.11
C ILE A 25 -11.03 -6.82 8.52
N MET A 26 -11.26 -7.78 9.42
CA MET A 26 -12.60 -8.16 9.87
C MET A 26 -12.99 -7.41 11.14
N TRP A 27 -14.25 -6.98 11.19
CA TRP A 27 -14.81 -6.25 12.31
C TRP A 27 -16.04 -6.97 12.86
N SER A 28 -16.15 -7.03 14.18
CA SER A 28 -17.33 -7.50 14.90
C SER A 28 -17.63 -6.55 16.04
N GLU A 29 -18.86 -6.03 16.10
CA GLU A 29 -19.31 -5.11 17.14
C GLU A 29 -18.38 -3.90 17.34
N GLY A 30 -17.85 -3.35 16.25
CA GLY A 30 -16.93 -2.20 16.27
C GLY A 30 -15.51 -2.52 16.76
N LYS A 31 -15.17 -3.79 16.94
CA LYS A 31 -13.82 -4.26 17.31
C LYS A 31 -13.20 -5.08 16.19
N LEU A 32 -11.88 -4.97 16.07
CA LEU A 32 -11.10 -5.86 15.20
C LEU A 32 -11.32 -7.31 15.66
N SER A 33 -11.79 -8.16 14.75
CA SER A 33 -12.07 -9.58 15.03
C SER A 33 -11.13 -10.53 14.31
N GLY A 34 -10.42 -10.07 13.27
CA GLY A 34 -9.47 -10.92 12.55
C GLY A 34 -8.81 -10.23 11.37
N ILE A 35 -7.75 -10.87 10.87
CA ILE A 35 -7.00 -10.53 9.67
C ILE A 35 -6.92 -11.82 8.84
N VAL A 36 -7.16 -11.73 7.53
CA VAL A 36 -7.22 -12.88 6.61
C VAL A 36 -6.32 -12.63 5.40
N ASP A 37 -6.18 -13.62 4.51
CA ASP A 37 -5.42 -13.50 3.25
C ASP A 37 -3.91 -13.22 3.44
N LEU A 38 -3.24 -14.13 4.17
CA LEU A 38 -1.82 -14.02 4.49
C LEU A 38 -0.89 -14.60 3.40
N ASP A 39 -1.42 -14.89 2.20
CA ASP A 39 -0.65 -15.53 1.13
C ASP A 39 0.49 -14.62 0.61
N ASN A 40 0.35 -13.30 0.79
CA ASN A 40 1.35 -12.30 0.45
C ASN A 40 2.29 -11.93 1.63
N ALA A 41 2.15 -12.57 2.80
CA ALA A 41 2.92 -12.22 3.97
C ALA A 41 4.40 -12.56 3.79
N CYS A 42 5.28 -11.62 4.14
CA CYS A 42 6.73 -11.77 3.96
C CYS A 42 7.53 -10.92 4.94
N VAL A 43 8.86 -11.00 4.88
CA VAL A 43 9.77 -10.11 5.64
C VAL A 43 10.15 -8.94 4.74
N ALA A 44 9.66 -7.75 5.04
CA ALA A 44 9.87 -6.53 4.24
C ALA A 44 9.78 -5.26 5.11
N ASP A 45 9.82 -4.07 4.51
CA ASP A 45 9.60 -2.81 5.23
C ASP A 45 8.16 -2.72 5.75
N PRO A 46 7.93 -2.49 7.06
CA PRO A 46 6.58 -2.31 7.62
C PRO A 46 5.78 -1.16 6.99
N ALA A 47 6.43 -0.21 6.32
CA ALA A 47 5.75 0.83 5.58
C ALA A 47 4.84 0.30 4.45
N LEU A 48 5.08 -0.91 3.97
CA LEU A 48 4.28 -1.57 2.94
C LEU A 48 2.82 -1.77 3.41
N ASP A 49 2.61 -2.25 4.64
CA ASP A 49 1.26 -2.46 5.19
C ASP A 49 0.54 -1.15 5.56
N LEU A 50 1.28 -0.05 5.73
CA LEU A 50 0.67 1.26 5.98
C LEU A 50 0.20 1.95 4.70
N ALA A 51 0.77 1.61 3.54
CA ALA A 51 0.50 2.27 2.27
C ALA A 51 -0.99 2.21 1.83
N PRO A 52 -1.70 1.07 1.96
CA PRO A 52 -3.15 1.02 1.71
C PRO A 52 -3.94 1.93 2.66
N LEU A 53 -3.56 1.97 3.94
CA LEU A 53 -4.24 2.76 4.96
C LEU A 53 -4.14 4.27 4.70
N ILE A 54 -3.02 4.74 4.14
CA ILE A 54 -2.87 6.15 3.72
C ILE A 54 -3.92 6.52 2.68
N GLY A 55 -4.28 5.60 1.79
CA GLY A 55 -5.34 5.84 0.80
C GLY A 55 -6.71 6.06 1.39
N GLN A 56 -7.00 5.30 2.44
CA GLN A 56 -8.30 5.26 3.06
C GLN A 56 -8.49 6.38 4.10
N PHE A 57 -7.46 6.66 4.89
CA PHE A 57 -7.55 7.54 6.05
C PHE A 57 -6.70 8.82 5.94
N GLY A 58 -5.82 8.90 4.93
CA GLY A 58 -4.83 9.96 4.80
C GLY A 58 -3.63 9.79 5.73
N SER A 59 -2.49 10.38 5.35
CA SER A 59 -1.23 10.22 6.09
C SER A 59 -1.28 10.77 7.51
N ASN A 60 -2.11 11.78 7.78
CA ASN A 60 -2.22 12.39 9.11
C ASN A 60 -2.81 11.40 10.13
N ARG A 61 -3.79 10.59 9.73
CA ARG A 61 -4.36 9.54 10.59
C ARG A 61 -3.42 8.36 10.77
N VAL A 62 -2.70 7.99 9.71
CA VAL A 62 -1.70 6.91 9.80
C VAL A 62 -0.53 7.30 10.70
N ALA A 63 -0.19 8.59 10.78
CA ALA A 63 0.81 9.10 11.71
C ALA A 63 0.40 8.97 13.20
N ASP A 64 -0.87 8.67 13.51
CA ASP A 64 -1.30 8.36 14.88
C ASP A 64 -0.78 6.99 15.35
N ILE A 65 -0.38 6.10 14.43
CA ILE A 65 0.02 4.70 14.72
C ILE A 65 1.43 4.34 14.25
N ALA A 66 2.16 5.26 13.62
CA ALA A 66 3.50 5.02 13.08
C ALA A 66 4.37 6.28 13.12
N ASN A 67 5.69 6.10 13.16
CA ASN A 67 6.63 7.23 13.12
C ASN A 67 6.65 7.92 11.74
N ARG A 68 7.22 9.13 11.70
CA ARG A 68 7.22 9.99 10.51
C ARG A 68 7.96 9.36 9.33
N GLU A 69 9.06 8.68 9.61
CA GLU A 69 9.94 8.04 8.63
C GLU A 69 9.20 6.89 7.92
N THR A 70 8.54 6.01 8.67
CA THR A 70 7.72 4.91 8.12
C THR A 70 6.55 5.45 7.31
N VAL A 71 5.88 6.52 7.78
CA VAL A 71 4.79 7.16 7.01
C VAL A 71 5.30 7.75 5.70
N ALA A 72 6.49 8.36 5.70
CA ALA A 72 7.09 8.90 4.47
C ALA A 72 7.34 7.80 3.43
N ARG A 73 7.92 6.67 3.84
CA ARG A 73 8.11 5.50 2.95
C ARG A 73 6.79 4.88 2.52
N ALA A 74 5.80 4.81 3.40
CA ALA A 74 4.47 4.28 3.08
C ALA A 74 3.77 5.09 1.98
N LYS A 75 3.98 6.42 1.93
CA LYS A 75 3.50 7.25 0.81
C LYS A 75 4.15 6.87 -0.52
N ILE A 76 5.44 6.50 -0.50
CA ILE A 76 6.19 6.08 -1.68
C ILE A 76 5.66 4.73 -2.17
N TYR A 77 5.50 3.75 -1.28
CA TYR A 77 4.84 2.47 -1.59
C TYR A 77 3.44 2.65 -2.15
N ARG A 78 2.66 3.55 -1.55
CA ARG A 78 1.31 3.84 -2.01
C ARG A 78 1.32 4.24 -3.48
N ALA A 79 2.28 5.07 -3.90
CA ALA A 79 2.39 5.51 -5.29
C ALA A 79 2.66 4.34 -6.25
N SER A 80 3.32 3.26 -5.80
CA SER A 80 3.64 2.09 -6.64
C SER A 80 2.63 0.95 -6.59
N LEU A 81 1.66 0.91 -5.66
CA LEU A 81 0.75 -0.24 -5.48
C LEU A 81 0.09 -0.72 -6.78
N SER A 82 -0.48 0.21 -7.57
CA SER A 82 -1.14 -0.16 -8.83
C SER A 82 -0.15 -0.74 -9.85
N LEU A 83 1.12 -0.30 -9.83
CA LEU A 83 2.17 -0.89 -10.68
C LEU A 83 2.61 -2.27 -10.19
N GLN A 84 2.62 -2.51 -8.87
CA GLN A 84 2.90 -3.83 -8.30
C GLN A 84 1.81 -4.84 -8.71
N VAL A 85 0.53 -4.44 -8.66
CA VAL A 85 -0.58 -5.27 -9.15
C VAL A 85 -0.44 -5.54 -10.65
N ALA A 86 -0.10 -4.53 -11.45
CA ALA A 86 0.13 -4.71 -12.89
C ALA A 86 1.27 -5.70 -13.18
N ALA A 87 2.36 -5.63 -12.41
CA ALA A 87 3.49 -6.57 -12.52
C ALA A 87 3.11 -7.99 -12.11
N ALA A 88 2.36 -8.16 -11.00
CA ALA A 88 1.87 -9.46 -10.57
C ALA A 88 0.92 -10.09 -11.61
N ALA A 89 0.01 -9.28 -12.17
CA ALA A 89 -0.91 -9.69 -13.21
C ALA A 89 -0.19 -10.13 -14.50
N GLU A 90 0.89 -9.45 -14.88
CA GLU A 90 1.74 -9.86 -16.01
C GLU A 90 2.34 -11.25 -15.79
N LEU A 91 2.85 -11.55 -14.58
CA LEU A 91 3.47 -12.84 -14.27
C LEU A 91 2.51 -14.02 -14.43
N VAL A 92 1.21 -13.80 -14.22
CA VAL A 92 0.16 -14.83 -14.38
C VAL A 92 -0.64 -14.67 -15.68
N SER A 93 -0.21 -13.78 -16.58
CA SER A 93 -0.89 -13.48 -17.85
C SER A 93 -2.35 -13.03 -17.71
N ASP A 94 -2.71 -12.40 -16.59
CA ASP A 94 -4.02 -11.77 -16.39
C ASP A 94 -4.03 -10.36 -16.99
N TRP A 95 -4.28 -10.30 -18.29
CA TRP A 95 -4.26 -9.04 -19.03
C TRP A 95 -5.31 -8.04 -18.56
N LYS A 96 -6.47 -8.51 -18.07
CA LYS A 96 -7.55 -7.62 -17.61
C LYS A 96 -7.15 -6.93 -16.32
N LEU A 97 -6.60 -7.68 -15.37
CA LEU A 97 -6.12 -7.12 -14.12
C LEU A 97 -4.95 -6.17 -14.36
N LYS A 98 -4.03 -6.53 -15.27
CA LYS A 98 -2.93 -5.64 -15.66
C LYS A 98 -3.43 -4.30 -16.19
N GLU A 99 -4.35 -4.32 -17.16
CA GLU A 99 -4.88 -3.11 -17.78
C GLU A 99 -5.64 -2.25 -16.75
N PHE A 100 -6.49 -2.89 -15.93
CA PHE A 100 -7.17 -2.21 -14.83
C PHE A 100 -6.19 -1.51 -13.88
N ALA A 101 -5.12 -2.18 -13.48
CA ALA A 101 -4.13 -1.64 -12.56
C ALA A 101 -3.33 -0.48 -13.17
N LEU A 102 -2.98 -0.56 -14.46
CA LEU A 102 -2.33 0.53 -15.18
C LEU A 102 -3.26 1.74 -15.34
N CYS A 103 -4.53 1.54 -15.70
CA CYS A 103 -5.53 2.60 -15.75
C CYS A 103 -5.67 3.29 -14.38
N ASN A 104 -5.79 2.51 -13.30
CA ASN A 104 -5.87 3.06 -11.95
C ASN A 104 -4.62 3.89 -11.57
N PHE A 105 -3.42 3.45 -11.98
CA PHE A 105 -2.21 4.24 -11.77
C PHE A 105 -2.27 5.59 -12.49
N LEU A 106 -2.65 5.59 -13.77
CA LEU A 106 -2.76 6.79 -14.59
C LEU A 106 -3.79 7.77 -14.03
N GLU A 107 -4.98 7.28 -13.65
CA GLU A 107 -6.02 8.10 -13.02
C GLU A 107 -5.52 8.78 -11.74
N ARG A 108 -4.79 8.05 -10.89
CA ARG A 108 -4.22 8.59 -9.65
C ARG A 108 -3.09 9.58 -9.91
N LEU A 109 -2.29 9.35 -10.95
CA LEU A 109 -1.25 10.28 -11.41
C LEU A 109 -1.88 11.59 -11.87
N ASP A 110 -2.87 11.52 -12.77
CA ASP A 110 -3.57 12.68 -13.32
C ASP A 110 -4.31 13.47 -12.24
N ALA A 111 -4.89 12.77 -11.26
CA ALA A 111 -5.54 13.40 -10.11
C ALA A 111 -4.56 13.94 -9.05
N GLY A 112 -3.26 13.68 -9.17
CA GLY A 112 -2.26 14.08 -8.16
C GLY A 112 -2.41 13.36 -6.81
N THR A 113 -2.99 12.15 -6.79
CA THR A 113 -3.34 11.39 -5.57
C THR A 113 -2.46 10.17 -5.31
N LEU A 114 -1.35 10.04 -6.03
CA LEU A 114 -0.42 8.90 -5.90
C LEU A 114 0.05 8.69 -4.46
N TYR A 115 0.50 9.76 -3.80
CA TYR A 115 1.12 9.69 -2.47
C TYR A 115 0.13 9.84 -1.30
N GLY A 116 -1.17 9.99 -1.59
CA GLY A 116 -2.22 10.23 -0.59
C GLY A 116 -3.44 10.89 -1.22
N PRO A 117 -4.60 10.89 -0.53
CA PRO A 117 -5.76 11.66 -0.98
C PRO A 117 -5.41 13.15 -1.03
N CYS A 118 -6.07 13.91 -1.92
CA CYS A 118 -5.99 15.37 -1.87
C CYS A 118 -6.41 15.84 -0.47
N GLN A 119 -5.54 16.61 0.20
CA GLN A 119 -5.90 17.23 1.46
C GLN A 119 -7.06 18.19 1.19
N LYS A 120 -8.22 17.93 1.81
CA LYS A 120 -9.31 18.90 1.90
C LYS A 120 -9.04 19.87 3.05
#